data_AF-A0A529FY13-F1
#
_entry.id   AF-A0A529FY13-F1
#
_cell.length_a   1.000
_cell.length_b   1.000
_cell.length_c   1.000
_cell.angle_alpha   90.00
_cell.angle_beta   90.00
_cell.angle_gamma   90.00
#
_symmetry.space_group_name_H-M   'P 1'
#
loop_
_entity.id
_entity.type
_entity.pdbx_description
1 polymer ?
#
loop_
_entity_poly.entity_id
_entity_poly.type
_entity_poly.pdbx_seq_one_letter_code
_entity_poly.pdbx_strand_id
1 'polypeptide(L)'
;FQMPGRAARKDKDQPRDGAVPIRGVRGDLPVRFAPEGAVPGDRIVGIIQPGTGITIYPIQSPALQAFDDQPERWIDVRWDIDERTKERFPARISVTAINAPGSLADIAQVVASNDANIHTLSMVRTAPDFTEMLIDLEVWDLKHLNRLLSQLKDNSSVSDARRVNG
;
A
#
# COMPACT_ATOMS: atom_id res chain seq x y z
N PHE A 1 -14.89 -50.59 8.10
CA PHE A 1 -14.54 -49.40 8.90
C PHE A 1 -13.79 -48.41 8.00
N GLN A 2 -14.48 -47.41 7.45
CA GLN A 2 -13.87 -46.29 6.73
C GLN A 2 -13.74 -45.10 7.68
N MET A 3 -12.56 -44.48 7.72
CA MET A 3 -12.34 -43.20 8.38
C MET A 3 -12.42 -42.06 7.34
N PRO A 4 -13.19 -40.99 7.58
CA PRO A 4 -13.29 -39.86 6.67
C PRO A 4 -12.25 -38.78 6.95
N GLY A 5 -11.81 -38.12 5.87
CA GLY A 5 -11.63 -36.67 5.84
C GLY A 5 -10.40 -36.07 6.52
N ARG A 6 -9.33 -35.89 5.75
CA ARG A 6 -8.44 -34.74 5.95
C ARG A 6 -8.46 -33.90 4.68
N ALA A 7 -9.32 -32.88 4.67
CA ALA A 7 -9.38 -31.89 3.61
C ALA A 7 -8.01 -31.19 3.53
N ALA A 8 -7.29 -31.44 2.45
CA ALA A 8 -6.12 -30.65 2.09
C ALA A 8 -6.59 -29.21 1.82
N ARG A 9 -6.10 -28.25 2.62
CA ARG A 9 -6.26 -26.82 2.35
C ARG A 9 -5.64 -26.56 0.98
N LYS A 10 -6.47 -26.17 0.02
CA LYS A 10 -6.04 -25.74 -1.32
C LYS A 10 -5.32 -24.41 -1.15
N ASP A 11 -4.01 -24.44 -1.35
CA ASP A 11 -3.15 -23.26 -1.39
C ASP A 11 -3.65 -22.32 -2.50
N LYS A 12 -3.91 -21.06 -2.15
CA LYS A 12 -4.45 -20.02 -3.04
C LYS A 12 -3.31 -19.23 -3.68
N ASP A 13 -2.32 -19.91 -4.24
CA ASP A 13 -1.22 -19.25 -4.97
C ASP A 13 -0.97 -19.94 -6.31
N GLN A 14 -2.03 -19.99 -7.13
CA GLN A 14 -1.90 -20.33 -8.53
C GLN A 14 -1.78 -19.01 -9.32
N PRO A 15 -0.69 -18.77 -10.06
CA PRO A 15 -0.51 -17.54 -10.82
C PRO A 15 -1.64 -17.42 -11.86
N ARG A 16 -2.40 -16.32 -11.78
CA ARG A 16 -3.38 -15.96 -12.80
C ARG A 16 -2.61 -15.59 -14.07
N ASP A 17 -2.65 -16.48 -15.05
CA ASP A 17 -1.89 -16.48 -16.30
C ASP A 17 -2.31 -15.37 -17.30
N GLY A 18 -2.79 -14.21 -16.80
CA GLY A 18 -3.32 -13.13 -17.64
C GLY A 18 -3.16 -11.71 -17.08
N ALA A 19 -2.57 -11.53 -15.89
CA ALA A 19 -2.36 -10.19 -15.33
C ALA A 19 -1.14 -9.53 -15.97
N VAL A 20 -1.35 -8.36 -16.58
CA VAL A 20 -0.30 -7.62 -17.30
C VAL A 20 0.64 -6.93 -16.29
N PRO A 21 1.95 -7.22 -16.30
CA PRO A 21 2.91 -6.53 -15.46
C PRO A 21 3.03 -5.06 -15.87
N ILE A 22 3.02 -4.13 -14.91
CA ILE A 22 3.13 -2.68 -15.20
C ILE A 22 4.43 -2.34 -15.95
N ARG A 23 5.56 -3.00 -15.67
CA ARG A 23 6.81 -2.82 -16.45
C ARG A 23 6.83 -3.60 -17.77
N GLY A 24 5.89 -4.52 -17.98
CA GLY A 24 5.86 -5.44 -19.11
C GLY A 24 4.63 -5.31 -19.99
N VAL A 25 4.01 -4.12 -20.06
CA VAL A 25 3.15 -3.76 -21.20
C VAL A 25 4.04 -3.72 -22.44
N ARG A 26 4.30 -4.89 -23.02
CA ARG A 26 4.94 -5.03 -24.33
C ARG A 26 3.91 -4.62 -25.37
N GLY A 27 3.83 -3.31 -25.64
CA GLY A 27 2.96 -2.71 -26.62
C GLY A 27 2.92 -1.20 -26.40
N ASP A 28 2.97 -0.42 -27.48
CA ASP A 28 3.12 1.05 -27.55
C ASP A 28 2.03 1.90 -26.87
N LEU A 29 1.31 1.36 -25.88
CA LEU A 29 0.26 2.05 -25.14
C LEU A 29 0.82 2.73 -23.90
N PRO A 30 0.74 4.07 -23.80
CA PRO A 30 1.22 4.78 -22.62
C PRO A 30 0.44 4.37 -21.36
N VAL A 31 1.18 4.09 -20.28
CA VAL A 31 0.62 3.77 -18.96
C VAL A 31 0.72 4.99 -18.07
N ARG A 32 -0.37 5.34 -17.39
CA ARG A 32 -0.45 6.46 -16.44
C ARG A 32 -1.12 6.01 -15.15
N PHE A 33 -0.81 6.66 -14.04
CA PHE A 33 -1.54 6.47 -12.79
C PHE A 33 -2.66 7.50 -12.67
N ALA A 34 -3.76 7.12 -12.04
CA ALA A 34 -4.81 8.05 -11.63
C ALA A 34 -4.25 9.13 -10.67
N PRO A 35 -4.94 10.27 -10.51
CA PRO A 35 -4.52 11.34 -9.60
C PRO A 35 -4.28 10.89 -8.16
N GLU A 36 -5.06 9.91 -7.69
CA GLU A 36 -4.93 9.26 -6.36
C GLU A 36 -3.61 8.49 -6.19
N GLY A 37 -2.93 8.19 -7.31
CA GLY A 37 -1.76 7.35 -7.35
C GLY A 37 -2.04 5.88 -7.02
N ALA A 38 -1.01 5.06 -7.16
CA ALA A 38 -0.99 3.70 -6.62
C ALA A 38 0.47 3.37 -6.27
N VAL A 39 0.70 2.63 -5.18
CA VAL A 39 2.06 2.23 -4.79
C VAL A 39 2.26 0.73 -4.95
N PRO A 40 3.50 0.27 -5.16
CA PRO A 40 3.83 -1.15 -5.17
C PRO A 40 3.21 -1.91 -3.99
N GLY A 41 2.41 -2.93 -4.31
CA GLY A 41 1.65 -3.73 -3.34
C GLY A 41 0.18 -3.37 -3.21
N ASP A 42 -0.26 -2.19 -3.68
CA ASP A 42 -1.69 -1.89 -3.80
C ASP A 42 -2.34 -2.85 -4.79
N ARG A 43 -3.55 -3.32 -4.48
CA ARG A 43 -4.39 -4.00 -5.46
C ARG A 43 -4.81 -2.96 -6.50
N ILE A 44 -4.43 -3.18 -7.74
CA ILE A 44 -4.59 -2.24 -8.84
C ILE A 44 -5.38 -2.87 -9.97
N VAL A 45 -6.05 -2.02 -10.74
CA VAL A 45 -6.73 -2.35 -11.99
C VAL A 45 -6.36 -1.32 -13.04
N GLY A 46 -6.29 -1.73 -14.31
CA GLY A 46 -6.09 -0.82 -15.41
C GLY A 46 -7.40 -0.59 -16.13
N ILE A 47 -7.61 0.63 -16.62
CA ILE A 47 -8.72 1.00 -17.50
C ILE A 47 -8.13 1.46 -18.83
N ILE A 48 -8.53 0.79 -19.91
CA ILE A 48 -8.18 1.19 -21.28
C ILE A 48 -9.02 2.43 -21.64
N GLN A 49 -8.34 3.54 -21.88
CA GLN A 49 -8.95 4.80 -22.29
C GLN A 49 -8.61 5.08 -23.76
N PRO A 50 -9.63 5.16 -24.65
CA PRO A 50 -9.41 5.47 -26.06
C PRO A 50 -8.59 6.77 -26.22
N GLY A 51 -7.48 6.70 -26.97
CA GLY A 51 -6.60 7.84 -27.24
C GLY A 51 -5.60 8.19 -26.13
N THR A 52 -5.79 7.71 -24.90
CA THR A 52 -4.91 8.03 -23.75
C THR A 52 -4.03 6.87 -23.31
N GLY A 53 -4.41 5.63 -23.63
CA GLY A 53 -3.67 4.43 -23.24
C GLY A 53 -4.32 3.71 -22.05
N ILE A 54 -3.51 3.28 -21.08
CA ILE A 54 -3.98 2.55 -19.89
C ILE A 54 -3.81 3.45 -18.66
N THR A 55 -4.89 3.69 -17.93
CA THR A 55 -4.85 4.39 -16.65
C THR A 55 -5.00 3.40 -15.50
N ILE A 56 -4.04 3.40 -14.57
CA ILE A 56 -3.97 2.50 -13.42
C ILE A 56 -4.65 3.15 -12.21
N TYR A 57 -5.58 2.43 -11.60
CA TYR A 57 -6.32 2.84 -10.42
C TYR A 57 -6.11 1.83 -9.29
N PRO A 58 -6.09 2.26 -8.01
CA PRO A 58 -6.36 1.36 -6.89
C PRO A 58 -7.73 0.70 -7.04
N ILE A 59 -7.88 -0.59 -6.69
CA ILE A 59 -9.14 -1.34 -6.83
C ILE A 59 -10.31 -0.76 -6.00
N GLN A 60 -10.00 0.08 -5.02
CA GLN A 60 -10.96 0.75 -4.14
C GLN A 60 -11.27 2.19 -4.59
N SER A 61 -10.73 2.63 -5.73
CA SER A 61 -10.91 4.00 -6.22
C SER A 61 -12.39 4.25 -6.54
N PRO A 62 -13.01 5.31 -6.00
CA PRO A 62 -14.40 5.65 -6.32
C PRO A 62 -14.57 6.04 -7.80
N ALA A 63 -13.48 6.48 -8.46
CA ALA A 63 -13.49 6.80 -9.88
C ALA A 63 -13.78 5.58 -10.78
N LEU A 64 -13.61 4.35 -10.27
CA LEU A 64 -13.88 3.12 -11.02
C LEU A 64 -15.37 2.93 -11.32
N GLN A 65 -16.26 3.50 -10.52
CA GLN A 65 -17.71 3.37 -10.71
C GLN A 65 -18.19 3.90 -12.08
N ALA A 66 -17.46 4.86 -12.66
CA ALA A 66 -17.76 5.38 -14.00
C ALA A 66 -17.53 4.35 -15.14
N PHE A 67 -16.89 3.23 -14.84
CA PHE A 67 -16.53 2.19 -15.82
C PHE A 67 -17.21 0.84 -15.57
N ASP A 68 -18.10 0.73 -14.59
CA ASP A 68 -18.78 -0.52 -14.23
C ASP A 68 -19.57 -1.12 -15.41
N ASP A 69 -20.18 -0.26 -16.25
CA ASP A 69 -20.95 -0.67 -17.43
C ASP A 69 -20.09 -1.02 -18.66
N GLN A 70 -18.76 -0.95 -18.56
CA GLN A 70 -17.81 -1.11 -19.68
C GLN A 70 -16.72 -2.15 -19.34
N PRO A 71 -17.10 -3.42 -19.03
CA PRO A 71 -16.18 -4.45 -18.56
C PRO A 71 -15.05 -4.76 -19.54
N GLU A 72 -15.25 -4.55 -20.83
CA GLU A 72 -14.24 -4.75 -21.88
C GLU A 72 -13.05 -3.78 -21.77
N ARG A 73 -13.18 -2.69 -21.02
CA ARG A 73 -12.09 -1.74 -20.77
C ARG A 73 -11.21 -2.12 -19.59
N TRP A 74 -11.66 -3.06 -18.76
CA TRP A 74 -10.96 -3.46 -17.56
C TRP A 74 -9.83 -4.42 -17.89
N ILE A 75 -8.64 -4.12 -17.40
CA ILE A 75 -7.48 -4.98 -17.53
C ILE A 75 -6.91 -5.30 -16.16
N ASP A 76 -6.75 -6.59 -15.90
CA ASP A 76 -6.04 -7.08 -14.72
C ASP A 76 -4.56 -6.71 -14.89
N VAL A 77 -4.09 -5.85 -13.99
CA VAL A 77 -2.70 -5.39 -13.94
C VAL A 77 -2.08 -5.84 -12.64
N ARG A 78 -0.77 -6.08 -12.67
CA ARG A 78 0.01 -6.39 -11.48
C ARG A 78 1.28 -5.58 -11.44
N TRP A 79 1.73 -5.33 -10.23
CA TRP A 79 3.06 -4.79 -10.03
C TRP A 79 4.09 -5.81 -10.52
N ASP A 80 5.03 -5.35 -11.33
CA ASP A 80 6.18 -6.13 -11.75
C ASP A 80 7.34 -5.80 -10.80
N ILE A 81 7.23 -6.35 -9.59
CA ILE A 81 8.28 -6.26 -8.57
C ILE A 81 9.12 -7.52 -8.75
N ASP A 82 10.36 -7.37 -9.20
CA ASP A 82 11.29 -8.48 -9.20
C ASP A 82 11.58 -8.87 -7.75
N GLU A 83 11.03 -10.00 -7.29
CA GLU A 83 11.24 -10.52 -5.93
C GLU A 83 12.72 -10.75 -5.60
N ARG A 84 13.59 -10.82 -6.62
CA ARG A 84 15.06 -10.94 -6.43
C ARG A 84 15.71 -9.60 -6.07
N THR A 85 15.05 -8.49 -6.35
CA THR A 85 15.53 -7.14 -6.00
C THR A 85 14.93 -6.72 -4.67
N LYS A 86 15.72 -6.83 -3.59
CA LYS A 86 15.35 -6.31 -2.27
C LYS A 86 15.51 -4.80 -2.23
N GLU A 87 14.56 -4.08 -2.82
CA GLU A 87 14.46 -2.63 -2.72
C GLU A 87 13.36 -2.26 -1.72
N ARG A 88 13.59 -1.23 -0.91
CA ARG A 88 12.53 -0.67 -0.04
C ARG A 88 11.74 0.37 -0.82
N PHE A 89 10.44 0.39 -0.60
CA PHE A 89 9.51 1.32 -1.23
C PHE A 89 9.22 2.50 -0.31
N PRO A 90 9.18 3.73 -0.86
CA PRO A 90 8.78 4.89 -0.09
C PRO A 90 7.28 4.83 0.26
N ALA A 91 6.95 5.19 1.49
CA ALA A 91 5.58 5.30 1.98
C ALA A 91 5.47 6.50 2.91
N ARG A 92 4.36 7.23 2.85
CA ARG A 92 4.07 8.35 3.75
C ARG A 92 2.96 7.97 4.73
N ILE A 93 3.18 8.22 6.01
CA ILE A 93 2.18 8.04 7.06
C ILE A 93 1.94 9.33 7.83
N SER A 94 0.71 9.50 8.32
CA SER A 94 0.31 10.52 9.28
C SER A 94 0.09 9.84 10.63
N VAL A 95 0.74 10.35 11.67
CA VAL A 95 0.66 9.83 13.03
C VAL A 95 0.26 10.96 13.97
N THR A 96 -0.83 10.75 14.71
CA THR A 96 -1.24 11.64 15.80
C THR A 96 -0.86 10.99 17.12
N ALA A 97 -0.11 11.70 17.95
CA ALA A 97 0.45 11.19 19.19
C ALA A 97 0.22 12.16 20.35
N ILE A 98 0.29 11.65 21.59
CA ILE A 98 0.27 12.47 22.80
C ILE A 98 1.52 13.36 22.80
N ASN A 99 1.36 14.66 23.05
CA ASN A 99 2.51 15.57 23.14
C ASN A 99 3.16 15.50 24.53
N ALA A 100 3.92 14.43 24.77
CA ALA A 100 4.63 14.21 26.02
C ALA A 100 6.10 13.80 25.75
N PRO A 101 7.02 14.04 26.69
CA PRO A 101 8.38 13.52 26.60
C PRO A 101 8.35 11.99 26.42
N GLY A 102 9.07 11.49 25.41
CA GLY A 102 9.14 10.06 25.09
C GLY A 102 8.24 9.62 23.94
N SER A 103 7.15 10.34 23.61
CA SER A 103 6.21 9.90 22.56
C SER A 103 6.88 9.65 21.20
N LEU A 104 7.80 10.54 20.80
CA LEU A 104 8.54 10.35 19.54
C LEU A 104 9.51 9.16 19.61
N ALA A 105 10.11 8.92 20.77
CA ALA A 105 11.01 7.78 20.96
C ALA A 105 10.24 6.46 20.88
N ASP A 106 9.05 6.39 21.47
CA ASP A 106 8.16 5.21 21.38
C ASP A 106 7.78 4.91 19.93
N ILE A 107 7.42 5.94 19.16
CA ILE A 107 7.10 5.83 17.74
C ILE A 107 8.32 5.34 16.94
N ALA A 108 9.49 5.97 17.15
CA ALA A 108 10.73 5.57 16.49
C ALA A 108 11.13 4.13 16.83
N GLN A 109 10.89 3.68 18.07
CA GLN A 109 11.14 2.30 18.50
C GLN A 109 10.25 1.31 17.77
N VAL A 110 8.97 1.62 17.57
CA VAL A 110 8.05 0.77 16.79
C VAL A 110 8.52 0.67 15.32
N VAL A 111 8.92 1.80 14.73
CA VAL A 111 9.47 1.86 13.37
C VAL A 111 10.73 1.00 13.24
N ALA A 112 11.69 1.17 14.15
CA ALA A 112 12.93 0.41 14.16
C ALA A 112 12.69 -1.10 14.35
N SER A 113 11.76 -1.48 15.24
CA SER A 113 11.43 -2.89 15.53
C SER A 113 10.79 -3.60 14.33
N ASN A 114 10.24 -2.86 13.37
CA ASN A 114 9.69 -3.41 12.14
C ASN A 114 10.73 -3.52 11.00
N ASP A 115 11.96 -3.02 11.18
CA ASP A 115 12.94 -2.88 10.10
C ASP A 115 12.47 -1.91 8.99
N ALA A 116 11.77 -0.84 9.37
CA ALA A 116 11.44 0.27 8.48
C ALA A 116 12.45 1.42 8.68
N ASN A 117 12.85 2.07 7.60
CA ASN A 117 13.72 3.26 7.68
C ASN A 117 12.87 4.53 7.73
N ILE A 118 13.30 5.55 8.48
CA ILE A 118 12.70 6.90 8.45
C ILE A 118 13.57 7.75 7.54
N HIS A 119 13.00 8.24 6.44
CA HIS A 119 13.67 9.16 5.52
C HIS A 119 13.46 10.61 5.95
N THR A 120 12.21 10.99 6.24
CA THR A 120 11.84 12.35 6.65
C THR A 120 10.82 12.28 7.76
N LEU A 121 10.92 13.23 8.70
CA LEU A 121 9.88 13.46 9.71
C LEU A 121 9.60 14.95 9.80
N SER A 122 8.32 15.31 9.78
CA SER A 122 7.85 16.69 9.90
C SER A 122 6.72 16.77 10.92
N MET A 123 6.83 17.70 11.88
CA MET A 123 5.74 18.06 12.80
C MET A 123 4.78 19.00 12.06
N VAL A 124 3.58 18.54 11.73
CA VAL A 124 2.59 19.30 10.96
C VAL A 124 1.76 20.20 11.87
N ARG A 125 1.35 19.65 13.01
CA ARG A 125 0.55 20.37 14.00
C ARG A 125 1.00 19.97 15.40
N THR A 126 1.21 20.95 16.26
CA THR A 126 1.58 20.72 17.65
C THR A 126 0.68 21.55 18.55
N ALA A 127 0.07 20.88 19.52
CA ALA A 127 -0.76 21.45 20.56
C ALA A 127 -0.26 20.95 21.93
N PRO A 128 -0.71 21.50 23.06
CA PRO A 128 -0.26 21.07 24.38
C PRO A 128 -0.50 19.58 24.69
N ASP A 129 -1.53 18.99 24.11
CA ASP A 129 -2.01 17.62 24.37
C ASP A 129 -1.69 16.62 23.25
N PHE A 130 -1.49 17.09 22.01
CA PHE A 130 -1.16 16.21 20.88
C PHE A 130 -0.18 16.82 19.89
N THR A 131 0.46 15.95 19.11
CA THR A 131 1.25 16.31 17.94
C THR A 131 0.88 15.43 16.75
N GLU A 132 0.75 16.04 15.59
CA GLU A 132 0.55 15.37 14.31
C GLU A 132 1.84 15.42 13.51
N MET A 133 2.31 14.24 13.11
CA MET A 133 3.54 14.03 12.37
C MET A 133 3.24 13.46 11.00
N LEU A 134 3.95 13.96 9.98
CA LEU A 134 4.11 13.27 8.71
C LEU A 134 5.47 12.59 8.69
N ILE A 135 5.47 11.30 8.40
CA ILE A 135 6.67 10.47 8.38
C ILE A 135 6.77 9.81 7.01
N ASP A 136 7.88 10.09 6.31
CA ASP A 136 8.28 9.38 5.11
C ASP A 136 9.16 8.20 5.52
N LEU A 137 8.71 7.01 5.16
CA LEU A 137 9.28 5.73 5.53
C LEU A 137 9.70 4.95 4.30
N GLU A 138 10.62 4.01 4.48
CA GLU A 138 10.92 2.99 3.49
C GLU A 138 10.55 1.60 4.03
N VAL A 139 9.68 0.91 3.30
CA VAL A 139 9.09 -0.39 3.69
C VAL A 139 9.29 -1.43 2.60
N TRP A 140 9.27 -2.70 2.97
CA TRP A 140 9.51 -3.80 2.03
C TRP A 140 8.32 -4.06 1.10
N ASP A 141 7.10 -3.90 1.61
CA ASP A 141 5.87 -4.09 0.87
C ASP A 141 4.69 -3.48 1.66
N LEU A 142 3.50 -3.54 1.07
CA LEU A 142 2.27 -3.07 1.72
C LEU A 142 1.91 -3.88 2.98
N LYS A 143 2.25 -5.16 3.05
CA LYS A 143 1.98 -6.02 4.22
C LYS A 143 2.81 -5.58 5.41
N HIS A 144 4.08 -5.22 5.18
CA HIS A 144 4.99 -4.65 6.14
C HIS A 144 4.46 -3.29 6.62
N LEU A 145 4.09 -2.39 5.72
CA LEU A 145 3.50 -1.10 6.10
C LEU A 145 2.24 -1.27 6.97
N ASN A 146 1.33 -2.16 6.59
CA ASN A 146 0.11 -2.40 7.34
C ASN A 146 0.41 -2.95 8.75
N ARG A 147 1.39 -3.86 8.88
CA ARG A 147 1.85 -4.35 10.18
C ARG A 147 2.42 -3.21 11.04
N LEU A 148 3.24 -2.35 10.46
CA LEU A 148 3.79 -1.18 11.14
C LEU A 148 2.67 -0.26 11.65
N LEU A 149 1.70 0.07 10.79
CA LEU A 149 0.57 0.92 11.15
C LEU A 149 -0.27 0.33 12.29
N SER A 150 -0.54 -0.98 12.26
CA SER A 150 -1.23 -1.66 13.37
C SER A 150 -0.46 -1.54 14.68
N GLN A 151 0.85 -1.79 14.67
CA GLN A 151 1.67 -1.69 15.89
C GLN A 151 1.82 -0.25 16.39
N LEU A 152 1.83 0.74 15.50
CA LEU A 152 1.79 2.14 15.88
C LEU A 152 0.47 2.45 16.61
N LYS A 153 -0.68 1.98 16.11
CA LYS A 153 -1.98 2.18 16.77
C LYS A 153 -2.10 1.49 18.12
N ASP A 154 -1.40 0.39 18.31
CA ASP A 154 -1.39 -0.35 19.58
C ASP A 154 -0.49 0.32 20.65
N ASN A 155 0.34 1.30 20.25
CA ASN A 155 1.22 2.03 21.16
C ASN A 155 0.43 3.08 21.95
N SER A 156 0.58 3.11 23.28
CA SER A 156 -0.14 4.04 24.16
C SER A 156 0.12 5.52 23.88
N SER A 157 1.25 5.85 23.26
CA SER A 157 1.64 7.22 22.92
C SER A 157 1.00 7.69 21.62
N VAL A 158 0.34 6.81 20.85
CA VAL A 158 -0.27 7.09 19.55
C VAL A 158 -1.79 7.05 19.64
N SER A 159 -2.43 8.11 19.18
CA SER A 159 -3.89 8.23 19.12
C SER A 159 -4.46 7.79 17.76
N ASP A 160 -3.73 8.04 16.67
CA ASP A 160 -4.07 7.56 15.33
C ASP A 160 -2.82 7.39 14.47
N ALA A 161 -2.86 6.46 13.53
CA ALA A 161 -1.82 6.27 12.53
C ALA A 161 -2.44 5.78 11.21
N ARG A 162 -2.22 6.52 10.13
CA ARG A 162 -2.79 6.17 8.83
C ARG A 162 -1.81 6.44 7.70
N ARG A 163 -1.91 5.62 6.65
CA ARG A 163 -1.24 5.90 5.39
C ARG A 163 -1.84 7.17 4.78
N VAL A 164 -0.98 8.04 4.27
CA VAL A 164 -1.42 9.17 3.44
C VAL A 164 -1.48 8.66 2.00
N ASN A 165 -2.69 8.58 1.45
CA ASN A 165 -2.89 8.38 0.02
C ASN A 165 -2.81 9.76 -0.64
N GLY A 166 -2.12 9.83 -1.79
CA GLY A 166 -2.03 11.05 -2.58
C GLY A 166 -3.37 11.46 -3.15
#